data_AF-A0A3L8DQ86-F1
#
_entry.id   AF-A0A3L8DQ86-F1
#
_cell.length_a   1.000
_cell.length_b   1.000
_cell.length_c   1.000
_cell.angle_alpha   90.00
_cell.angle_beta   90.00
_cell.angle_gamma   90.00
#
_symmetry.space_group_name_H-M   'P 1'
#
loop_
_entity.id
_entity.type
_entity.pdbx_description
1 polymer ?
#
loop_
_entity_poly.entity_id
_entity_poly.type
_entity_poly.pdbx_seq_one_letter_code
_entity_poly.pdbx_strand_id
1 'polypeptide(L)'
;MRGTRCLLPRKSNLWKPEGLEAGGPAHGGAVSTGQGNSSGSGTAGAQGEDLYTLEAEITELQRENARVESQVLRLRSDITAMEHQLKHGEKETSSIAQRNNNLTEYYHTLRDNMISLLEQVRIPNAPGGPQEKIGHENFDSYLTKLQTLCTADGYCADESNRPIYETVKTALQDFTVLPTAI
;
A
#
# COMPACT_ATOMS: atom_id res chain seq x y z
N MET A 1 -11.32 18.28 28.71
CA MET A 1 -12.45 18.19 27.77
C MET A 1 -12.50 16.78 27.19
N ARG A 2 -13.41 15.92 27.68
CA ARG A 2 -13.59 14.55 27.16
C ARG A 2 -14.79 14.58 26.22
N GLY A 3 -14.56 14.34 24.93
CA GLY A 3 -15.60 14.33 23.90
C GLY A 3 -16.44 13.06 23.97
N THR A 4 -17.72 13.22 24.24
CA THR A 4 -18.76 12.18 24.21
C THR A 4 -18.93 11.69 22.77
N ARG A 5 -18.60 10.43 22.52
CA ARG A 5 -18.78 9.77 21.22
C ARG A 5 -20.25 9.36 21.11
N CYS A 6 -21.01 10.01 20.23
CA CYS A 6 -22.39 9.61 19.93
C CYS A 6 -22.38 8.24 19.22
N LEU A 7 -22.82 7.21 19.94
CA LEU A 7 -23.18 5.91 19.40
C LEU A 7 -24.54 6.03 18.71
N LEU A 8 -24.55 6.17 17.38
CA LEU A 8 -25.75 5.95 16.59
C LEU A 8 -25.96 4.44 16.43
N PRO A 9 -27.14 3.89 16.78
CA PRO A 9 -27.42 2.48 16.57
C PRO A 9 -27.53 2.20 15.07
N ARG A 10 -26.68 1.29 14.59
CA ARG A 10 -26.77 0.65 13.28
C ARG A 10 -28.16 0.05 13.09
N LYS A 11 -29.00 0.66 12.25
CA LYS A 11 -30.15 -0.03 11.64
C LYS A 11 -29.61 -1.10 10.69
N SER A 12 -29.34 -2.26 11.28
CA SER A 12 -29.11 -3.50 10.58
C SER A 12 -30.49 -4.03 10.21
N ASN A 13 -30.65 -4.44 8.95
CA ASN A 13 -31.80 -5.15 8.38
C ASN A 13 -32.97 -4.27 7.91
N LEU A 14 -33.09 -4.11 6.58
CA LEU A 14 -34.33 -4.45 5.86
C LEU A 14 -34.14 -4.38 4.34
N TRP A 15 -33.19 -5.12 3.75
CA TRP A 15 -33.26 -5.47 2.32
C TRP A 15 -32.62 -6.84 2.14
N LYS A 16 -33.46 -7.87 2.25
CA LYS A 16 -33.13 -9.26 1.94
C LYS A 16 -33.77 -9.53 0.58
N PRO A 17 -33.01 -9.80 -0.50
CA PRO A 17 -33.63 -10.16 -1.77
C PRO A 17 -34.15 -11.60 -1.64
N GLU A 18 -35.43 -11.76 -1.36
CA GLU A 18 -36.13 -13.05 -1.50
C GLU A 18 -36.64 -13.19 -2.94
N GLY A 19 -36.26 -14.29 -3.58
CA GLY A 19 -37.08 -15.03 -4.55
C GLY A 19 -37.33 -14.38 -5.91
N LEU A 20 -36.46 -14.67 -6.88
CA LEU A 20 -36.90 -14.85 -8.26
C LEU A 20 -37.63 -16.21 -8.35
N GLU A 21 -38.96 -16.19 -8.32
CA GLU A 21 -39.79 -17.29 -8.84
C GLU A 21 -40.65 -16.72 -9.97
N ALA A 22 -40.42 -17.28 -11.16
CA ALA A 22 -41.13 -16.96 -12.37
C ALA A 22 -42.51 -17.64 -12.34
N GLY A 23 -43.58 -16.85 -12.34
CA GLY A 23 -44.95 -17.35 -12.48
C GLY A 23 -45.82 -16.35 -13.24
N GLY A 24 -46.04 -16.60 -14.53
CA GLY A 24 -46.98 -15.82 -15.36
C GLY A 24 -48.44 -16.05 -14.97
N PRO A 25 -49.38 -15.14 -15.35
CA PRO A 25 -50.75 -15.19 -14.87
C PRO A 25 -51.61 -16.20 -15.64
N ALA A 26 -52.28 -17.07 -14.89
CA ALA A 26 -53.38 -17.89 -15.39
C ALA A 26 -54.68 -17.06 -15.42
N HIS A 27 -55.24 -16.97 -16.62
CA HIS A 27 -56.54 -16.39 -16.95
C HIS A 27 -57.66 -17.21 -16.28
N GLY A 28 -58.66 -16.56 -15.67
CA GLY A 28 -59.93 -17.21 -15.35
C GLY A 28 -60.75 -16.58 -14.24
N GLY A 29 -61.95 -16.08 -14.58
CA GLY A 29 -63.00 -15.82 -13.58
C GLY A 29 -63.93 -14.68 -13.93
N ALA A 30 -64.80 -14.88 -14.92
CA ALA A 30 -66.01 -14.06 -15.05
C ALA A 30 -67.02 -14.51 -13.97
N VAL A 31 -67.47 -13.58 -13.12
CA VAL A 31 -68.80 -13.68 -12.51
C VAL A 31 -69.42 -12.29 -12.44
N SER A 32 -70.59 -12.19 -13.04
CA SER A 32 -71.49 -11.05 -13.00
C SER A 32 -72.25 -11.02 -11.68
N THR A 33 -72.78 -9.83 -11.37
CA THR A 33 -74.01 -9.51 -10.62
C THR A 33 -73.73 -8.63 -9.40
N GLY A 34 -74.16 -7.38 -9.49
CA GLY A 34 -74.08 -6.41 -8.40
C GLY A 34 -74.62 -5.06 -8.83
N GLN A 35 -75.95 -4.97 -8.97
CA GLN A 35 -76.69 -3.75 -9.23
C GLN A 35 -76.51 -2.77 -8.07
N GLY A 36 -75.74 -1.70 -8.28
CA GLY A 36 -75.56 -0.59 -7.34
C GLY A 36 -75.87 0.73 -8.04
N ASN A 37 -77.05 1.27 -7.75
CA ASN A 37 -77.47 2.60 -8.20
C ASN A 37 -76.77 3.66 -7.34
N SER A 38 -75.68 4.25 -7.84
CA SER A 38 -75.05 5.44 -7.26
C SER A 38 -75.29 6.64 -8.16
N SER A 39 -76.32 7.41 -7.80
CA SER A 39 -76.50 8.79 -8.25
C SER A 39 -75.38 9.64 -7.63
N GLY A 40 -74.30 9.83 -8.40
CA GLY A 40 -73.15 10.65 -8.04
C GLY A 40 -72.61 11.35 -9.28
N SER A 41 -73.37 12.33 -9.77
CA SER A 41 -72.92 13.20 -10.86
C SER A 41 -71.89 14.20 -10.32
N GLY A 42 -70.66 14.11 -10.83
CA GLY A 42 -69.68 15.19 -10.80
C GLY A 42 -68.51 15.03 -9.82
N THR A 43 -67.56 14.12 -10.11
CA THR A 43 -66.09 14.22 -9.81
C THR A 43 -65.29 12.98 -10.26
N ALA A 44 -65.88 12.01 -10.98
CA ALA A 44 -65.15 10.81 -11.43
C ALA A 44 -64.02 11.10 -12.44
N GLY A 45 -64.08 12.22 -13.17
CA GLY A 45 -63.00 12.64 -14.08
C GLY A 45 -61.74 13.11 -13.36
N ALA A 46 -61.91 13.77 -12.20
CA ALA A 46 -60.81 14.36 -11.42
C ALA A 46 -59.94 13.34 -10.70
N GLN A 47 -60.54 12.22 -10.27
CA GLN A 47 -59.81 11.15 -9.58
C GLN A 47 -59.00 10.27 -10.54
N GLY A 48 -59.43 10.17 -11.81
CA GLY A 48 -58.71 9.39 -12.83
C GLY A 48 -57.42 10.09 -13.28
N GLU A 49 -57.45 11.41 -13.46
CA GLU A 49 -56.27 12.20 -13.85
C GLU A 49 -55.20 12.26 -12.75
N ASP A 50 -55.61 12.34 -11.48
CA ASP A 50 -54.68 12.19 -10.34
C ASP A 50 -54.06 10.79 -10.29
N LEU A 51 -54.83 9.74 -10.58
CA LEU A 51 -54.32 8.36 -10.64
C LEU A 51 -53.28 8.17 -11.75
N TYR A 52 -53.54 8.65 -12.97
CA TYR A 52 -52.57 8.59 -14.08
C TYR A 52 -51.29 9.37 -13.77
N THR A 53 -51.40 10.48 -13.04
CA THR A 53 -50.25 11.28 -12.61
C THR A 53 -49.38 10.51 -11.60
N LEU A 54 -50.00 9.87 -10.61
CA LEU A 54 -49.30 9.03 -9.63
C LEU A 54 -48.63 7.82 -10.29
N GLU A 55 -49.27 7.18 -11.27
CA GLU A 55 -48.67 6.07 -12.02
C GLU A 55 -47.42 6.51 -12.80
N ALA A 56 -47.45 7.70 -13.39
CA ALA A 56 -46.29 8.29 -14.06
C ALA A 56 -45.16 8.60 -13.05
N GLU A 57 -45.49 9.15 -11.88
CA GLU A 57 -44.51 9.40 -10.81
C GLU A 57 -43.88 8.10 -10.28
N ILE A 58 -44.69 7.06 -10.04
CA ILE A 58 -44.21 5.73 -9.64
C ILE A 58 -43.24 5.17 -10.68
N THR A 59 -43.58 5.31 -11.97
CA THR A 59 -42.72 4.83 -13.06
C THR A 59 -41.39 5.58 -13.12
N GLU A 60 -41.41 6.90 -12.92
CA GLU A 60 -40.18 7.70 -12.87
C GLU A 60 -39.32 7.34 -11.66
N LEU A 61 -39.93 7.19 -10.48
CA LEU A 61 -39.24 6.76 -9.27
C LEU A 61 -38.62 5.37 -9.40
N GLN A 62 -39.28 4.43 -10.08
CA GLN A 62 -38.72 3.11 -10.36
C GLN A 62 -37.52 3.18 -11.30
N ARG A 63 -37.58 4.03 -12.34
CA ARG A 63 -36.44 4.27 -13.23
C ARG A 63 -35.25 4.84 -12.47
N GLU A 64 -35.50 5.83 -11.60
CA GLU A 64 -34.46 6.48 -10.81
C GLU A 64 -33.87 5.53 -9.76
N ASN A 65 -34.69 4.71 -9.09
CA ASN A 65 -34.21 3.66 -8.17
C ASN A 65 -33.31 2.66 -8.90
N ALA A 66 -33.72 2.16 -10.07
CA ALA A 66 -32.88 1.24 -10.86
C ALA A 66 -31.54 1.89 -11.26
N ARG A 67 -31.55 3.18 -11.58
CA ARG A 67 -30.33 3.96 -11.88
C ARG A 67 -29.41 4.04 -10.67
N VAL A 68 -29.95 4.39 -9.49
CA VAL A 68 -29.18 4.50 -8.24
C VAL A 68 -28.66 3.14 -7.79
N GLU A 69 -29.46 2.09 -7.87
CA GLU A 69 -29.04 0.71 -7.55
C GLU A 69 -27.85 0.26 -8.41
N SER A 70 -27.90 0.55 -9.72
CA SER A 70 -26.78 0.29 -10.63
C SER A 70 -25.51 1.06 -10.24
N GLN A 71 -25.67 2.34 -9.87
CA GLN A 71 -24.55 3.16 -9.41
C GLN A 71 -23.93 2.61 -8.13
N VAL A 72 -24.75 2.18 -7.16
CA VAL A 72 -24.28 1.56 -5.92
C VAL A 72 -23.55 0.25 -6.20
N LEU A 73 -24.05 -0.60 -7.09
CA LEU A 73 -23.36 -1.84 -7.48
C LEU A 73 -21.98 -1.57 -8.06
N ARG A 74 -21.85 -0.55 -8.93
CA ARG A 74 -20.55 -0.15 -9.48
C ARG A 74 -19.61 0.33 -8.38
N LEU A 75 -20.06 1.22 -7.50
CA LEU A 75 -19.25 1.71 -6.39
C LEU A 75 -18.80 0.58 -5.46
N ARG A 76 -19.65 -0.42 -5.19
CA ARG A 76 -19.27 -1.59 -4.39
C ARG A 76 -18.17 -2.40 -5.08
N SER A 77 -18.26 -2.60 -6.39
CA SER A 77 -17.21 -3.26 -7.17
C SER A 77 -15.88 -2.48 -7.10
N ASP A 78 -15.93 -1.16 -7.26
CA ASP A 78 -14.76 -0.30 -7.19
C ASP A 78 -14.11 -0.33 -5.79
N ILE A 79 -14.92 -0.30 -4.73
CA ILE A 79 -14.45 -0.43 -3.35
C ILE A 79 -13.71 -1.76 -3.16
N THR A 80 -14.30 -2.88 -3.59
CA THR A 80 -13.67 -4.20 -3.45
C THR A 80 -12.36 -4.29 -4.25
N ALA A 81 -12.29 -3.68 -5.44
CA ALA A 81 -11.06 -3.62 -6.22
C ALA A 81 -9.97 -2.80 -5.49
N MET A 82 -10.33 -1.63 -4.93
CA MET A 82 -9.41 -0.81 -4.14
C MET A 82 -8.93 -1.54 -2.87
N GLU A 83 -9.80 -2.25 -2.17
CA GLU A 83 -9.45 -3.05 -0.99
C GLU A 83 -8.42 -4.14 -1.32
N HIS A 84 -8.59 -4.81 -2.46
CA HIS A 84 -7.62 -5.80 -2.93
C HIS A 84 -6.26 -5.16 -3.26
N GLN A 85 -6.26 -4.02 -3.96
CA GLN A 85 -5.04 -3.29 -4.29
C GLN A 85 -4.28 -2.84 -3.04
N LEU A 86 -4.99 -2.29 -2.04
CA LEU A 86 -4.38 -1.90 -0.76
C LEU A 86 -3.73 -3.09 -0.06
N LYS A 87 -4.44 -4.21 0.05
CA LYS A 87 -3.91 -5.44 0.66
C LYS A 87 -2.67 -5.96 -0.09
N HIS A 88 -2.64 -5.82 -1.41
CA HIS A 88 -1.46 -6.16 -2.20
C HIS A 88 -0.28 -5.23 -1.91
N GLY A 89 -0.52 -3.91 -1.91
CA GLY A 89 0.50 -2.90 -1.62
C GLY A 89 1.10 -3.04 -0.23
N GLU A 90 0.31 -3.43 0.79
CA GLU A 90 0.81 -3.74 2.13
C GLU A 90 1.80 -4.91 2.12
N LYS A 91 1.50 -5.98 1.36
CA LYS A 91 2.38 -7.15 1.22
C LYS A 91 3.70 -6.77 0.54
N GLU A 92 3.64 -5.95 -0.52
CA GLU A 92 4.83 -5.47 -1.23
C GLU A 92 5.69 -4.58 -0.32
N THR A 93 5.06 -3.66 0.40
CA THR A 93 5.74 -2.79 1.37
C THR A 93 6.44 -3.60 2.46
N SER A 94 5.76 -4.62 3.01
CA SER A 94 6.36 -5.53 3.99
C SER A 94 7.54 -6.30 3.42
N SER A 95 7.46 -6.73 2.15
CA SER A 95 8.56 -7.43 1.47
C SER A 95 9.77 -6.51 1.28
N ILE A 96 9.55 -5.24 0.92
CA ILE A 96 10.62 -4.25 0.80
C ILE A 96 11.28 -4.00 2.16
N ALA A 97 10.48 -3.81 3.21
CA ALA A 97 10.99 -3.62 4.57
C ALA A 97 11.85 -4.82 5.03
N GLN A 98 11.40 -6.05 4.74
CA GLN A 98 12.18 -7.26 5.04
C GLN A 98 13.52 -7.29 4.28
N ARG A 99 13.53 -7.00 2.98
CA ARG A 99 14.78 -6.93 2.19
C ARG A 99 15.73 -5.87 2.75
N ASN A 100 15.22 -4.71 3.15
CA ASN A 100 16.02 -3.64 3.74
C ASN A 100 16.66 -4.07 5.08
N ASN A 101 15.90 -4.74 5.94
CA ASN A 101 16.43 -5.29 7.19
C ASN A 101 17.54 -6.32 6.94
N ASN A 102 17.34 -7.26 6.00
CA ASN A 102 18.36 -8.25 5.65
C ASN A 102 19.65 -7.58 5.13
N LEU A 103 19.51 -6.53 4.33
CA LEU A 103 20.65 -5.77 3.82
C LEU A 103 21.40 -5.04 4.95
N THR A 104 20.67 -4.46 5.89
CA THR A 104 21.24 -3.81 7.07
C THR A 104 22.04 -4.80 7.91
N GLU A 105 21.50 -6.00 8.14
CA GLU A 105 22.18 -7.08 8.86
C GLU A 105 23.44 -7.56 8.10
N TYR A 106 23.36 -7.66 6.78
CA TYR A 106 24.52 -7.97 5.94
C TYR A 106 25.63 -6.92 6.08
N TYR A 107 25.30 -5.63 6.03
CA TYR A 107 26.30 -4.56 6.23
C TYR A 107 26.88 -4.55 7.64
N HIS A 108 26.08 -4.89 8.66
CA HIS A 108 26.60 -5.04 10.02
C HIS A 108 27.61 -6.19 10.10
N THR A 109 27.24 -7.37 9.59
CA THR A 109 28.11 -8.55 9.55
C THR A 109 29.39 -8.28 8.76
N LEU A 110 29.28 -7.59 7.62
CA LEU A 110 30.43 -7.19 6.82
C LEU A 110 31.36 -6.23 7.59
N ARG A 111 30.79 -5.23 8.26
CA ARG A 111 31.56 -4.31 9.12
C ARG A 111 32.30 -5.07 10.22
N ASP A 112 31.64 -6.00 10.90
CA ASP A 112 32.23 -6.80 11.97
C ASP A 112 33.40 -7.64 11.48
N ASN A 113 33.21 -8.29 10.33
CA ASN A 113 34.27 -9.06 9.66
C ASN A 113 35.45 -8.16 9.30
N MET A 114 35.21 -6.96 8.77
CA MET A 114 36.29 -6.01 8.44
C MET A 114 37.01 -5.49 9.68
N ILE A 115 36.29 -5.18 10.76
CA ILE A 115 36.89 -4.80 12.05
C ILE A 115 37.81 -5.91 12.54
N SER A 116 37.35 -7.17 12.51
CA SER A 116 38.12 -8.35 12.91
C SER A 116 39.38 -8.54 12.05
N LEU A 117 39.24 -8.47 10.72
CA LEU A 117 40.38 -8.60 9.80
C LEU A 117 41.43 -7.50 10.00
N LEU A 118 40.99 -6.29 10.37
CA LEU A 118 41.86 -5.13 10.56
C LEU A 118 42.36 -4.97 12.01
N GLU A 119 41.91 -5.80 12.96
CA GLU A 119 42.25 -5.70 14.39
C GLU A 119 43.76 -5.73 14.66
N GLN A 120 44.48 -6.52 13.88
CA GLN A 120 45.93 -6.70 14.04
C GLN A 120 46.75 -5.78 13.14
N VAL A 121 46.12 -5.06 12.21
CA VAL A 121 46.80 -4.14 11.31
C VAL A 121 47.21 -2.92 12.11
N ARG A 122 48.51 -2.64 12.18
CA ARG A 122 49.02 -1.44 12.83
C ARG A 122 49.19 -0.35 11.79
N ILE A 123 48.37 0.69 11.89
CA ILE A 123 48.64 1.94 11.19
C ILE A 123 49.87 2.57 11.88
N PRO A 124 50.97 2.86 11.15
CA PRO A 124 52.07 3.65 11.68
C PRO A 124 51.49 4.99 12.13
N ASN A 125 51.26 5.15 13.43
CA ASN A 125 50.76 6.41 13.96
C ASN A 125 51.86 7.46 13.81
N ALA A 126 51.47 8.72 13.56
CA ALA A 126 52.36 9.86 13.73
C ALA A 126 53.11 9.74 15.07
N PRO A 127 54.40 10.09 15.12
CA PRO A 127 55.31 9.71 16.20
C PRO A 127 54.74 10.14 17.57
N GLY A 128 54.40 9.16 18.42
CA GLY A 128 54.20 9.35 19.87
C GLY A 128 52.79 9.17 20.46
N GLY A 129 51.74 8.86 19.70
CA GLY A 129 50.38 8.68 20.25
C GLY A 129 50.03 7.25 20.68
N PRO A 130 49.19 7.04 21.72
CA PRO A 130 48.71 5.71 22.11
C PRO A 130 48.00 4.98 20.95
N GLN A 131 48.18 3.66 20.88
CA GLN A 131 47.52 2.83 19.87
C GLN A 131 46.02 2.83 20.09
N GLU A 132 45.26 3.51 19.22
CA GLU A 132 43.81 3.34 19.17
C GLU A 132 43.49 1.91 18.71
N LYS A 133 42.80 1.14 19.57
CA LYS A 133 42.25 -0.15 19.18
C LYS A 133 41.09 0.09 18.21
N ILE A 134 41.03 -0.66 17.11
CA ILE A 134 39.89 -0.59 16.19
C ILE A 134 38.63 -1.10 16.91
N GLY A 135 37.54 -0.38 16.74
CA GLY A 135 36.23 -0.67 17.29
C GLY A 135 35.14 -0.02 16.45
N HIS A 136 33.90 -0.37 16.71
CA HIS A 136 32.77 0.12 15.90
C HIS A 136 32.67 1.64 15.81
N GLU A 137 32.98 2.32 16.92
CA GLU A 137 32.85 3.77 17.08
C GLU A 137 33.96 4.56 16.38
N ASN A 138 35.08 3.92 16.04
CA ASN A 138 36.22 4.56 15.36
C ASN A 138 36.57 3.93 14.00
N PHE A 139 35.79 2.94 13.54
CA PHE A 139 36.06 2.19 12.31
C PHE A 139 36.15 3.10 11.07
N ASP A 140 35.23 4.05 10.93
CA ASP A 140 35.21 4.97 9.76
C ASP A 140 36.43 5.91 9.76
N SER A 141 36.82 6.41 10.93
CA SER A 141 38.05 7.20 11.12
C SER A 141 39.30 6.37 10.81
N TYR A 142 39.31 5.10 11.24
CA TYR A 142 40.40 4.17 10.97
C TYR A 142 40.53 3.85 9.47
N LEU A 143 39.42 3.57 8.78
CA LEU A 143 39.38 3.38 7.33
C LEU A 143 39.88 4.61 6.58
N THR A 144 39.46 5.81 6.99
CA THR A 144 39.90 7.08 6.38
C THR A 144 41.42 7.27 6.53
N LYS A 145 41.98 6.97 7.70
CA LYS A 145 43.45 6.98 7.93
C LYS A 145 44.15 5.97 7.01
N LEU A 146 43.63 4.75 6.91
CA LEU A 146 44.20 3.69 6.05
C LEU A 146 44.14 4.08 4.57
N GLN A 147 43.02 4.63 4.11
CA GLN A 147 42.85 5.10 2.73
C GLN A 147 43.81 6.24 2.39
N THR A 148 44.04 7.17 3.32
CA THR A 148 45.01 8.27 3.14
C THR A 148 46.43 7.73 2.95
N LEU A 149 46.81 6.70 3.70
CA LEU A 149 48.13 6.05 3.58
C LEU A 149 48.29 5.22 2.31
N CYS A 150 47.19 4.85 1.65
CA CYS A 150 47.21 4.15 0.37
C CYS A 150 47.18 5.12 -0.84
N THR A 151 47.30 6.44 -0.63
CA THR A 151 47.43 7.41 -1.73
C THR A 151 48.89 7.52 -2.18
N ALA A 152 49.13 7.99 -3.42
CA ALA A 152 50.46 8.00 -4.04
C ALA A 152 51.55 8.74 -3.24
N ASP A 153 51.16 9.68 -2.37
CA ASP A 153 52.06 10.46 -1.50
C ASP A 153 52.31 9.82 -0.11
N GLY A 154 51.57 8.77 0.25
CA GLY A 154 51.65 8.09 1.55
C GLY A 154 52.33 6.73 1.44
N TYR A 155 53.43 6.52 2.17
CA TYR A 155 54.09 5.23 2.49
C TYR A 155 54.37 4.20 1.37
N CYS A 156 54.07 4.47 0.09
CA CYS A 156 54.54 3.71 -1.07
C CYS A 156 56.04 3.98 -1.39
N ALA A 157 56.84 4.35 -0.38
CA ALA A 157 58.26 4.62 -0.52
C ALA A 157 59.11 3.34 -0.59
N ASP A 158 58.57 2.19 -0.18
CA ASP A 158 59.27 0.91 -0.30
C ASP A 158 59.06 0.32 -1.70
N GLU A 159 60.00 0.61 -2.61
CA GLU A 159 60.02 0.14 -4.00
C GLU A 159 59.88 -1.38 -4.14
N SER A 160 60.23 -2.14 -3.09
CA SER A 160 60.14 -3.61 -3.09
C SER A 160 58.70 -4.14 -3.08
N ASN A 161 57.76 -3.42 -2.44
CA ASN A 161 56.36 -3.85 -2.29
C ASN A 161 55.43 -3.22 -3.35
N ARG A 162 55.93 -2.25 -4.12
CA ARG A 162 55.22 -1.58 -5.23
C ARG A 162 54.57 -2.52 -6.25
N PRO A 163 55.24 -3.58 -6.78
CA PRO A 163 54.61 -4.46 -7.76
C PRO A 163 53.43 -5.28 -7.19
N ILE A 164 53.48 -5.64 -5.90
CA ILE A 164 52.39 -6.34 -5.22
C ILE A 164 51.18 -5.41 -5.10
N TYR A 165 51.42 -4.16 -4.68
CA TYR A 165 50.37 -3.15 -4.57
C TYR A 165 49.70 -2.86 -5.92
N GLU A 166 50.46 -2.69 -7.00
CA GLU A 166 49.92 -2.48 -8.35
C GLU A 166 49.09 -3.68 -8.86
N THR A 167 49.53 -4.90 -8.54
CA THR A 167 48.80 -6.13 -8.91
C THR A 167 47.46 -6.21 -8.18
N VAL A 168 47.45 -5.98 -6.86
CA VAL A 168 46.22 -5.97 -6.05
C VAL A 168 45.29 -4.83 -6.49
N LYS A 169 45.84 -3.63 -6.71
CA LYS A 169 45.10 -2.46 -7.19
C LYS A 169 44.44 -2.73 -8.54
N THR A 170 45.15 -3.35 -9.48
CA THR A 170 44.59 -3.71 -10.79
C THR A 170 43.46 -4.72 -10.65
N ALA A 171 43.64 -5.76 -9.83
CA ALA A 171 42.59 -6.76 -9.56
C ALA A 171 41.34 -6.17 -8.90
N LEU A 172 41.48 -5.05 -8.18
CA LEU A 172 40.38 -4.37 -7.49
C LEU A 172 39.68 -3.30 -8.34
N GLN A 173 40.21 -2.91 -9.52
CA GLN A 173 39.62 -1.84 -10.35
C GLN A 173 38.17 -2.16 -10.76
N ASP A 174 37.88 -3.42 -11.08
CA ASP A 174 36.56 -3.87 -11.53
C ASP A 174 35.47 -3.78 -10.43
N PHE A 175 35.87 -3.64 -9.16
CA PHE A 175 34.97 -3.56 -8.02
C PHE A 175 34.71 -2.12 -7.55
N THR A 176 35.37 -1.12 -8.14
CA THR A 176 35.17 0.29 -7.77
C THR A 176 33.86 0.84 -8.32
N VAL A 177 32.77 0.64 -7.59
CA VAL A 177 31.55 1.43 -7.78
C VAL A 177 31.85 2.80 -7.15
N LEU A 178 31.96 3.84 -7.98
CA LEU A 178 32.02 5.23 -7.52
C LEU A 178 30.98 5.46 -6.41
N PRO A 179 31.31 6.17 -5.32
CA PRO A 179 30.29 6.54 -4.34
C PRO A 179 29.20 7.33 -5.07
N THR A 180 27.97 6.82 -5.06
CA THR A 180 26.80 7.63 -5.41
C THR A 180 26.78 8.78 -4.41
N ALA A 181 27.01 10.01 -4.88
CA ALA A 181 26.87 11.20 -4.07
C ALA A 181 25.47 11.18 -3.42
N ILE A 182 25.45 11.23 -2.09
CA ILE A 182 24.23 11.35 -1.27
C ILE A 182 23.83 12.82 -1.21
#